data_AF-A0A2R8CFA8-F1
#
_entry.id   AF-A0A2R8CFA8-F1
#
_cell.length_a   1.000
_cell.length_b   1.000
_cell.length_c   1.000
_cell.angle_alpha   90.00
_cell.angle_beta   90.00
_cell.angle_gamma   90.00
#
_symmetry.space_group_name_H-M   'P 1'
#
loop_
_entity.id
_entity.type
_entity.pdbx_description
1 polymer ?
#
loop_
_entity_poly.entity_id
_entity_poly.type
_entity_poly.pdbx_seq_one_letter_code
_entity_poly.pdbx_strand_id
1 'polypeptide(L)'
;MVKDLIEALDPGRHQFIPIRLAGYSGEREVEEGTWYILNVHFRVTSVVKDLSDLDVHRPPPNARLYVNPFGKRLTMDAAELDPAAHLWREHRFGRELFMSDDLYDRLLQMKVKLSARKVGMINAVENK
;
A
#
# COMPACT_ATOMS: atom_id res chain seq x y z
N MET A 1 6.28 -9.41 14.59
CA MET A 1 6.54 -7.99 14.23
C MET A 1 5.86 -7.67 12.91
N VAL A 2 5.75 -6.41 12.46
CA VAL A 2 5.09 -6.06 11.18
C VAL A 2 5.75 -6.76 9.99
N LYS A 3 7.08 -6.87 10.00
CA LYS A 3 7.84 -7.65 9.02
C LYS A 3 7.33 -9.08 8.92
N ASP A 4 7.20 -9.78 10.04
CA ASP A 4 6.82 -11.20 10.05
C ASP A 4 5.37 -11.40 9.59
N LEU A 5 4.48 -10.45 9.90
CA LEU A 5 3.10 -10.45 9.39
C LEU A 5 3.10 -10.35 7.85
N ILE A 6 3.82 -9.38 7.29
CA ILE A 6 3.85 -9.18 5.83
C ILE A 6 4.52 -10.38 5.15
N GLU A 7 5.61 -10.92 5.70
CA GLU A 7 6.26 -12.12 5.15
C GLU A 7 5.37 -13.37 5.24
N ALA A 8 4.53 -13.49 6.26
CA ALA A 8 3.59 -14.60 6.38
C ALA A 8 2.44 -14.52 5.36
N LEU A 9 1.98 -13.32 5.03
CA LEU A 9 0.90 -13.09 4.07
C LEU A 9 1.42 -13.10 2.61
N ASP A 10 2.57 -12.50 2.37
CA ASP A 10 3.18 -12.33 1.04
C ASP A 10 4.60 -12.93 1.02
N PRO A 11 4.76 -14.26 1.17
CA PRO A 11 6.06 -14.90 1.35
C PRO A 11 6.98 -14.67 0.13
N GLY A 12 8.17 -14.12 0.40
CA GLY A 12 9.20 -13.84 -0.61
C GLY A 12 8.86 -12.75 -1.63
N ARG A 13 7.75 -12.01 -1.47
CA ARG A 13 7.31 -10.99 -2.44
C ARG A 13 7.85 -9.59 -2.17
N HIS A 14 8.43 -9.36 -1.00
CA HIS A 14 8.91 -8.05 -0.57
C HIS A 14 10.33 -8.13 -0.02
N GLN A 15 11.06 -7.02 -0.08
CA GLN A 15 12.40 -6.93 0.49
C GLN A 15 12.36 -6.14 1.81
N PHE A 16 12.97 -6.69 2.84
CA PHE A 16 13.15 -6.06 4.14
C PHE A 16 14.63 -5.75 4.35
N ILE A 17 14.99 -4.48 4.33
CA ILE A 17 16.37 -4.04 4.53
C ILE A 17 16.52 -3.63 6.00
N PRO A 18 17.26 -4.38 6.82
CA PRO A 18 17.48 -4.01 8.21
C PRO A 18 18.30 -2.73 8.28
N ILE A 19 17.84 -1.78 9.09
CA ILE A 19 18.53 -0.53 9.36
C ILE A 19 18.60 -0.28 10.86
N ARG A 20 19.64 0.42 11.28
CA ARG A 20 19.71 1.01 12.61
C ARG A 20 19.41 2.48 12.47
N LEU A 21 18.40 2.96 13.20
CA LEU A 21 18.15 4.39 13.29
C LEU A 21 19.12 4.94 14.33
N ALA A 22 20.12 5.69 13.86
CA ALA A 22 21.03 6.43 14.72
C ALA A 22 20.51 7.85 14.86
N GLY A 23 19.99 8.21 16.05
CA GLY A 23 19.88 9.60 16.46
C GLY A 23 18.47 10.19 16.59
N TYR A 24 18.51 11.38 17.18
CA TYR A 24 17.40 12.21 17.65
C TYR A 24 16.67 12.90 16.49
N SER A 25 15.38 12.63 16.33
CA SER A 25 14.51 13.30 15.37
C SER A 25 13.81 14.47 16.07
N GLY A 26 14.52 15.58 16.30
CA GLY A 26 13.96 16.89 16.72
C GLY A 26 13.23 16.94 18.08
N GLU A 27 12.11 16.23 18.23
CA GLU A 27 11.23 16.22 19.41
C GLU A 27 11.17 14.88 20.15
N ARG A 28 11.72 13.79 19.60
CA ARG A 28 11.77 12.48 20.27
C ARG A 28 13.05 11.70 20.00
N GLU A 29 13.54 11.07 21.05
CA GLU A 29 14.49 9.96 20.98
C GLU A 29 13.84 8.83 20.19
N VAL A 30 14.49 8.39 19.11
CA VAL A 30 14.04 7.24 18.35
C VAL A 30 14.37 6.01 19.18
N GLU A 31 13.39 5.15 19.46
CA GLU A 31 13.63 3.91 20.20
C GLU A 31 14.75 3.10 19.52
N GLU A 32 15.77 2.79 20.32
CA GLU A 32 16.86 1.92 19.88
C GLU A 32 16.30 0.55 19.51
N GLY A 33 16.60 0.09 18.30
CA GLY A 33 16.06 -1.17 17.79
C GLY A 33 16.52 -1.49 16.38
N THR A 34 16.23 -2.71 15.93
CA THR A 34 16.35 -3.07 14.51
C THR A 34 15.09 -2.63 13.79
N TRP A 35 15.23 -1.67 12.90
CA TRP A 35 14.17 -1.18 12.04
C TRP A 35 14.33 -1.80 10.65
N TYR A 36 13.28 -1.75 9.84
CA TYR A 36 13.33 -2.27 8.48
C TYR A 36 12.77 -1.25 7.50
N ILE A 37 13.49 -1.03 6.40
CA ILE A 37 12.90 -0.43 5.21
C ILE A 37 12.20 -1.55 4.45
N LEU A 38 10.89 -1.40 4.26
CA LEU A 38 10.09 -2.27 3.42
C LEU A 38 10.10 -1.74 1.99
N ASN A 39 10.71 -2.48 1.08
CA ASN A 39 10.64 -2.24 -0.36
C ASN A 39 9.58 -3.16 -0.98
N VAL A 40 8.40 -2.58 -1.26
CA VAL A 40 7.30 -3.24 -1.98
C VAL A 40 7.60 -3.16 -3.47
N HIS A 41 8.22 -4.21 -4.02
CA HIS A 41 8.59 -4.29 -5.43
C HIS A 41 7.57 -5.05 -6.29
N PHE A 42 6.69 -5.83 -5.65
CA PHE A 42 5.57 -6.47 -6.32
C PHE A 42 4.62 -5.41 -6.89
N ARG A 43 4.43 -5.43 -8.21
CA ARG A 43 3.67 -4.44 -8.98
C ARG A 43 2.57 -5.12 -9.79
N VAL A 44 1.37 -4.55 -9.74
CA VAL A 44 0.18 -5.06 -10.43
C VAL A 44 -0.51 -3.93 -11.19
N THR A 45 -1.09 -4.23 -12.34
CA THR A 45 -1.95 -3.30 -13.10
C THR A 45 -3.41 -3.46 -12.64
N SER A 46 -3.63 -3.18 -11.35
CA SER A 46 -4.88 -3.48 -10.65
C SER A 46 -6.02 -2.49 -10.90
N VAL A 47 -5.76 -1.22 -11.22
CA VAL A 47 -6.83 -0.20 -11.32
C VAL A 47 -7.57 -0.21 -12.67
N VAL A 48 -8.90 -0.30 -12.69
CA VAL A 48 -9.69 -0.12 -13.93
C VAL A 48 -9.99 1.36 -14.11
N LYS A 49 -9.16 2.05 -14.90
CA LYS A 49 -9.22 3.51 -15.06
C LYS A 49 -10.61 3.99 -15.53
N ASP A 50 -11.19 3.31 -16.51
CA ASP A 50 -12.45 3.73 -17.13
C ASP A 50 -13.66 3.54 -16.20
N LEU A 51 -13.51 2.69 -15.17
CA LEU A 51 -14.52 2.47 -14.13
C LEU A 51 -14.19 3.20 -12.83
N SER A 52 -13.16 4.04 -12.81
CA SER A 52 -12.71 4.76 -11.62
C SER A 52 -12.83 6.27 -11.81
N ASP A 53 -13.26 6.97 -10.78
CA ASP A 53 -13.41 8.42 -10.78
C ASP A 53 -12.09 9.06 -10.33
N LEU A 54 -11.09 9.01 -11.21
CA LEU A 54 -9.71 9.41 -10.93
C LEU A 54 -9.38 10.75 -11.61
N ASP A 55 -8.80 11.66 -10.84
CA ASP A 55 -7.99 12.74 -11.39
C ASP A 55 -6.52 12.29 -11.43
N VAL A 56 -5.89 12.45 -12.59
CA VAL A 56 -4.53 11.98 -12.86
C VAL A 56 -3.66 13.19 -13.12
N HIS A 57 -3.01 13.68 -12.06
CA HIS A 57 -2.01 14.73 -12.20
C HIS A 57 -0.66 14.10 -12.57
N ARG A 58 -0.28 14.25 -13.85
CA ARG A 58 0.93 13.78 -14.57
C ARG A 58 0.74 12.45 -15.33
N PRO A 59 1.42 12.28 -16.48
CA PRO A 59 1.39 11.01 -17.20
C PRO A 59 2.11 9.89 -16.40
N PRO A 60 1.72 8.62 -16.60
CA PRO A 60 2.45 7.45 -16.09
C PRO A 60 3.93 7.47 -16.49
N PRO A 61 4.82 6.81 -15.72
CA PRO A 61 4.55 6.01 -14.51
C PRO A 61 4.55 6.83 -13.21
N ASN A 62 4.83 8.14 -13.30
CA ASN A 62 4.92 9.05 -12.15
C ASN A 62 3.58 9.72 -11.78
N ALA A 63 2.51 9.25 -12.40
CA ALA A 63 1.14 9.64 -12.10
C ALA A 63 0.81 9.32 -10.63
N ARG A 64 0.10 10.24 -9.98
CA ARG A 64 -0.50 10.02 -8.66
C ARG A 64 -2.00 9.81 -8.84
N LEU A 65 -2.58 8.92 -8.05
CA LEU A 65 -4.02 8.79 -7.98
C LEU A 65 -4.58 9.87 -7.07
N TYR A 66 -5.47 10.69 -7.62
CA TYR A 66 -6.35 11.53 -6.83
C TYR A 66 -7.76 11.01 -7.04
N VAL A 67 -8.34 10.40 -6.02
CA VAL A 67 -9.76 10.08 -6.04
C VAL A 67 -10.50 11.42 -6.09
N ASN A 68 -11.37 11.59 -7.09
CA ASN A 68 -12.14 12.80 -7.26
C ASN A 68 -12.97 13.03 -5.97
N PRO A 69 -12.93 14.21 -5.33
CA PRO A 69 -13.72 14.45 -4.13
C PRO A 69 -15.24 14.29 -4.36
N PHE A 70 -15.70 14.43 -5.61
CA PHE A 70 -17.09 14.27 -6.03
C PHE A 70 -17.42 12.85 -6.55
N GLY A 71 -16.40 12.06 -6.89
CA GLY A 71 -16.54 10.68 -7.37
C GLY A 71 -15.65 9.76 -6.54
N LYS A 72 -16.25 8.99 -5.63
CA LYS A 72 -15.49 8.19 -4.65
C LYS A 72 -15.16 6.78 -5.14
N ARG A 73 -15.26 6.52 -6.44
CA ARG A 73 -15.12 5.17 -6.98
C ARG A 73 -13.69 4.91 -7.43
N LEU A 74 -13.05 3.95 -6.80
CA LEU A 74 -11.84 3.31 -7.27
C LEU A 74 -12.20 1.85 -7.57
N THR A 75 -12.09 1.45 -8.83
CA THR A 75 -12.40 0.09 -9.27
C THR A 75 -11.10 -0.65 -9.52
N MET A 76 -11.04 -1.89 -9.04
CA MET A 76 -9.92 -2.80 -9.29
C MET A 76 -10.34 -3.96 -10.19
N ASP A 77 -9.39 -4.44 -10.99
CA ASP A 77 -9.53 -5.58 -11.86
C ASP A 77 -9.13 -6.85 -11.10
N ALA A 78 -10.11 -7.66 -10.73
CA ALA A 78 -9.87 -8.92 -10.04
C ALA A 78 -9.12 -9.94 -10.90
N ALA A 79 -9.20 -9.84 -12.24
CA ALA A 79 -8.49 -10.75 -13.13
C ALA A 79 -6.97 -10.49 -13.17
N GLU A 80 -6.56 -9.25 -12.92
CA GLU A 80 -5.16 -8.83 -12.87
C GLU A 80 -4.56 -8.97 -11.45
N LEU A 81 -5.41 -9.02 -10.42
CA LEU A 81 -5.00 -9.20 -9.04
C LEU A 81 -4.69 -10.67 -8.77
N ASP A 82 -3.45 -10.95 -8.37
CA ASP A 82 -3.11 -12.23 -7.74
C ASP A 82 -3.92 -12.37 -6.44
N PRO A 83 -4.79 -13.39 -6.31
CA PRO A 83 -5.68 -13.54 -5.15
C PRO A 83 -4.93 -13.79 -3.84
N ALA A 84 -3.64 -14.15 -3.91
CA ALA A 84 -2.77 -14.30 -2.75
C ALA A 84 -1.96 -13.01 -2.45
N ALA A 85 -2.19 -11.90 -3.17
CA ALA A 85 -1.49 -10.64 -2.91
C ALA A 85 -2.16 -9.83 -1.82
N HIS A 86 -1.38 -9.51 -0.78
CA HIS A 86 -1.85 -8.71 0.34
C HIS A 86 -1.30 -7.29 0.36
N LEU A 87 -0.17 -7.02 -0.32
CA LEU A 87 0.46 -5.70 -0.44
C LEU A 87 1.10 -5.55 -1.82
N TRP A 88 0.81 -4.46 -2.54
CA TRP A 88 1.39 -4.23 -3.87
C TRP A 88 1.46 -2.75 -4.24
N ARG A 89 2.28 -2.46 -5.25
CA ARG A 89 2.33 -1.16 -5.93
C ARG A 89 1.54 -1.23 -7.22
N GLU A 90 0.86 -0.14 -7.57
CA GLU A 90 0.22 -0.06 -8.88
C GLU A 90 1.22 0.32 -9.97
N HIS A 91 1.20 -0.42 -11.08
CA HIS A 91 2.19 -0.27 -12.14
C HIS A 91 2.09 1.09 -12.86
N ARG A 92 0.87 1.58 -13.13
CA ARG A 92 0.66 2.86 -13.84
C ARG A 92 0.80 4.08 -12.92
N PHE A 93 0.58 3.89 -11.62
CA PHE A 93 0.58 4.93 -10.60
C PHE A 93 1.64 4.60 -9.55
N GLY A 94 2.91 4.70 -9.93
CA GLY A 94 4.04 4.10 -9.20
C GLY A 94 4.27 4.58 -7.77
N ARG A 95 3.52 5.58 -7.30
CA ARG A 95 3.55 6.09 -5.91
C ARG A 95 2.46 5.49 -5.03
N GLU A 96 1.47 4.85 -5.61
CA GLU A 96 0.34 4.28 -4.88
C GLU A 96 0.70 2.91 -4.33
N LEU A 97 0.34 2.71 -3.06
CA LEU A 97 0.51 1.47 -2.33
C LEU A 97 -0.88 0.98 -1.97
N PHE A 98 -1.16 -0.25 -2.33
CA PHE A 98 -2.42 -0.91 -2.05
C PHE A 98 -2.17 -2.10 -1.14
N MET A 99 -3.17 -2.39 -0.31
CA MET A 99 -3.17 -3.55 0.55
C MET A 99 -4.56 -4.16 0.58
N SER A 100 -4.61 -5.47 0.80
CA SER A 100 -5.85 -6.19 1.10
C SER A 100 -6.44 -5.76 2.45
N ASP A 101 -7.74 -5.99 2.61
CA ASP A 101 -8.45 -5.77 3.88
C ASP A 101 -7.87 -6.63 5.02
N ASP A 102 -7.48 -7.89 4.73
CA ASP A 102 -6.89 -8.78 5.75
C ASP A 102 -5.56 -8.23 6.30
N LEU A 103 -4.69 -7.69 5.44
CA LEU A 103 -3.46 -7.03 5.91
C LEU A 103 -3.79 -5.78 6.72
N TYR A 104 -4.73 -4.96 6.25
CA TYR A 104 -5.13 -3.73 6.94
C TYR A 104 -5.66 -4.02 8.36
N ASP A 105 -6.58 -4.98 8.49
CA ASP A 105 -7.19 -5.35 9.77
C ASP A 105 -6.15 -5.88 10.77
N ARG A 106 -5.21 -6.70 10.31
CA ARG A 106 -4.12 -7.22 11.16
C ARG A 106 -3.17 -6.11 11.61
N LEU A 107 -2.87 -5.14 10.74
CA LEU A 107 -2.07 -3.96 11.13
C LEU A 107 -2.79 -3.10 12.18
N LEU A 108 -4.11 -2.95 12.08
CA LEU A 108 -4.92 -2.27 13.10
C LEU A 108 -4.91 -3.02 14.43
N GLN A 109 -5.08 -4.35 14.42
CA GLN A 109 -5.02 -5.18 15.64
C GLN A 109 -3.66 -5.08 16.33
N MET A 110 -2.57 -4.96 15.56
CA MET A 110 -1.22 -4.71 16.05
C MET A 110 -0.99 -3.26 16.52
N LYS A 111 -2.00 -2.38 16.43
CA LYS A 111 -1.93 -0.96 16.78
C LYS A 111 -0.82 -0.20 16.04
N VAL A 112 -0.53 -0.62 14.80
CA VAL A 112 0.45 0.05 13.95
C VAL A 112 -0.10 1.42 13.57
N LYS A 113 0.70 2.47 13.78
CA LYS A 113 0.35 3.82 13.32
C LYS A 113 0.53 3.90 11.82
N LEU A 114 -0.57 3.76 11.09
CA LEU A 114 -0.61 4.03 9.65
C LEU A 114 -0.65 5.55 9.46
N SER A 115 0.40 6.13 8.89
CA SER A 115 0.37 7.56 8.57
C SER A 115 -0.67 7.79 7.47
N ALA A 116 -1.76 8.50 7.80
CA ALA A 116 -2.92 8.76 6.94
C ALA A 116 -2.63 9.63 5.70
N ARG A 117 -1.38 9.74 5.25
CA ARG A 117 -1.07 10.31 3.94
C ARG A 117 -1.44 9.30 2.85
N LYS A 118 -2.75 9.16 2.64
CA LYS A 118 -3.45 8.51 1.52
C LYS A 118 -3.03 7.06 1.28
N VAL A 119 -3.41 6.15 2.17
CA VAL A 119 -3.68 4.77 1.74
C VAL A 119 -5.07 4.82 1.13
N GLY A 120 -5.21 4.50 -0.16
CA GLY A 120 -6.52 4.33 -0.77
C GLY A 120 -7.20 3.15 -0.08
N MET A 121 -8.08 3.42 0.87
CA MET A 121 -8.94 2.39 1.45
C MET A 121 -9.96 1.99 0.38
N ILE A 122 -10.00 0.70 0.06
CA ILE A 122 -10.88 0.14 -0.95
C ILE A 122 -12.03 -0.51 -0.18
N ASN A 123 -13.27 -0.09 -0.46
CA ASN A 123 -14.40 -0.98 -0.27
C ASN A 123 -14.50 -1.77 -1.58
N ALA A 124 -14.11 -3.04 -1.59
CA ALA A 124 -14.33 -3.88 -2.76
C ALA A 124 -15.85 -4.07 -2.94
N VAL A 125 -16.41 -3.50 -4.00
CA VAL A 125 -17.78 -3.79 -4.43
C VAL A 125 -17.67 -4.78 -5.58
N GLU A 126 -17.90 -6.05 -5.31
CA GLU A 126 -18.12 -7.06 -6.35
C GLU A 126 -19.37 -6.68 -7.15
N ASN A 127 -19.23 -6.52 -8.47
CA ASN A 127 -20.39 -6.60 -9.36
C ASN A 127 -20.55 -8.06 -9.78
N LYS A 128 -21.69 -8.63 -9.40
CA LYS A 128 -22.21 -9.90 -9.94
C LYS A 128 -22.60 -9.78 -11.40
#